data_AF-A0A2V2V0Z4-F1
#
_entry.id   AF-A0A2V2V0Z4-F1
#
_cell.length_a   1.000
_cell.length_b   1.000
_cell.length_c   1.000
_cell.angle_alpha   90.00
_cell.angle_beta   90.00
_cell.angle_gamma   90.00
#
_symmetry.space_group_name_H-M   'P 1'
#
loop_
_entity.id
_entity.type
_entity.pdbx_description
1 polymer ?
#
loop_
_entity_poly.entity_id
_entity_poly.type
_entity_poly.pdbx_seq_one_letter_code
_entity_poly.pdbx_strand_id
1 'polypeptide(L)'
;MVNANSTRCSPSQDALVLPCVYETAAYERLKDHFLHQGMALKDRITISHVAVPGHSVRMYVAEIHLFDAIVARGKAQTKECAENMAAMHAELLLDALARPLFPQDNARQARHAMAVERFGRWAPNPLTGDTRHPRPHDPLPLPLKQQVGGDEVWLDPQMLRRYTYQRSVGERLIAAHNDINNYCGDYIESNPDPALLAESRKALESWQREVARNPHPDLFVITRMGEQFRASTLLPVPKVFGVRGGNAVGKTMEQAIDLCALHAVDTLCALGIPLFVNPSKQQAFLEQRRRMGLVTMEDMAKLSACKGLVAILAPSFSELESKSPPAEKAARPPYLPGYMVEGNQPRPLPHIRDTLQILQLRIPEDFDVYGENLSDEAVLEAGNEAKLCVQNYYGTIYLRTVM
;
A
#
# COMPACT_ATOMS: atom_id res chain seq x y z
N MET A 1 10.43 8.24 -9.49
CA MET A 1 11.76 7.73 -9.08
C MET A 1 11.61 6.37 -8.40
N VAL A 2 12.71 5.69 -8.09
CA VAL A 2 12.70 4.38 -7.42
C VAL A 2 13.67 4.40 -6.24
N ASN A 3 13.20 4.06 -5.03
CA ASN A 3 14.05 3.94 -3.86
C ASN A 3 14.60 2.50 -3.76
N ALA A 4 15.88 2.32 -4.11
CA ALA A 4 16.54 1.01 -4.12
C ALA A 4 16.82 0.45 -2.71
N ASN A 5 16.79 1.31 -1.67
CA ASN A 5 16.99 0.91 -0.28
C ASN A 5 15.67 0.57 0.42
N SER A 6 14.53 0.73 -0.27
CA SER A 6 13.23 0.41 0.30
C SER A 6 13.05 -1.10 0.45
N THR A 7 12.42 -1.53 1.55
CA THR A 7 12.03 -2.94 1.77
C THR A 7 10.71 -3.31 1.08
N ARG A 8 10.20 -2.44 0.19
CA ARG A 8 9.03 -2.75 -0.64
C ARG A 8 9.35 -3.85 -1.63
N CYS A 9 8.40 -4.74 -1.88
CA CYS A 9 8.57 -5.86 -2.80
C CYS A 9 7.36 -6.02 -3.74
N SER A 10 7.60 -6.57 -4.93
CA SER A 10 6.56 -6.94 -5.88
C SER A 10 5.86 -8.22 -5.43
N PRO A 11 4.53 -8.31 -5.53
CA PRO A 11 3.78 -9.53 -5.21
C PRO A 11 3.86 -10.62 -6.27
N SER A 12 4.45 -10.34 -7.42
CA SER A 12 4.54 -11.29 -8.53
C SER A 12 5.99 -11.65 -8.83
N GLN A 13 6.24 -12.94 -9.08
CA GLN A 13 7.51 -13.41 -9.63
C GLN A 13 7.58 -13.19 -11.15
N ASP A 14 6.43 -13.19 -11.82
CA ASP A 14 6.31 -13.10 -13.28
C ASP A 14 6.14 -11.66 -13.79
N ALA A 15 5.99 -10.67 -12.91
CA ALA A 15 5.74 -9.29 -13.31
C ALA A 15 6.30 -8.22 -12.36
N LEU A 16 6.78 -7.14 -12.95
CA LEU A 16 6.97 -5.85 -12.31
C LEU A 16 5.61 -5.21 -12.13
N VAL A 17 5.09 -5.32 -10.93
CA VAL A 17 3.73 -4.87 -10.65
C VAL A 17 3.68 -3.35 -10.42
N LEU A 18 4.65 -2.82 -9.68
CA LEU A 18 4.71 -1.41 -9.30
C LEU A 18 6.01 -0.76 -9.78
N PRO A 19 5.96 0.12 -10.79
CA PRO A 19 7.14 0.78 -11.35
C PRO A 19 7.96 1.62 -10.34
N CYS A 20 7.35 2.02 -9.22
CA CYS A 20 8.00 2.79 -8.15
C CYS A 20 8.67 1.92 -7.07
N VAL A 21 8.50 0.60 -7.14
CA VAL A 21 9.13 -0.37 -6.23
C VAL A 21 10.36 -0.94 -6.93
N TYR A 22 11.50 -0.93 -6.24
CA TYR A 22 12.72 -1.52 -6.77
C TYR A 22 12.60 -3.04 -6.77
N GLU A 23 12.89 -3.68 -7.91
CA GLU A 23 12.77 -5.12 -8.06
C GLU A 23 13.89 -5.65 -8.96
N THR A 24 14.65 -6.62 -8.45
CA THR A 24 15.76 -7.24 -9.19
C THR A 24 15.28 -8.36 -10.12
N ALA A 25 14.14 -8.99 -9.84
CA ALA A 25 13.61 -10.09 -10.66
C ALA A 25 13.24 -9.66 -12.10
N ALA A 26 13.01 -8.36 -12.34
CA ALA A 26 12.87 -7.82 -13.69
C ALA A 26 14.10 -8.11 -14.57
N TYR A 27 15.31 -8.08 -14.00
CA TYR A 27 16.54 -8.40 -14.72
C TYR A 27 16.56 -9.87 -15.17
N GLU A 28 16.19 -10.81 -14.30
CA GLU A 28 16.13 -12.23 -14.67
C GLU A 28 15.02 -12.49 -15.69
N ARG A 29 13.86 -11.83 -15.60
CA ARG A 29 12.81 -11.93 -16.63
C ARG A 29 13.29 -11.45 -18.00
N LEU A 30 14.03 -10.33 -18.04
CA LEU A 30 14.60 -9.83 -19.29
C LEU A 30 15.72 -10.73 -19.83
N LYS A 31 16.50 -11.34 -18.95
CA LYS A 31 17.52 -12.32 -19.34
C LYS A 31 16.88 -13.53 -20.02
N ASP A 32 15.79 -14.07 -19.44
CA ASP A 32 14.99 -15.14 -20.07
C ASP A 32 14.43 -14.69 -21.43
N HIS A 33 13.92 -13.45 -21.54
CA HIS A 33 13.38 -12.89 -22.77
C HIS A 33 14.39 -12.89 -23.93
N PHE A 34 15.64 -12.47 -23.67
CA PHE A 34 16.69 -12.45 -24.68
C PHE A 34 17.27 -13.83 -24.96
N LEU A 35 17.38 -14.69 -23.95
CA LEU A 35 17.91 -16.05 -24.11
C LEU A 35 17.07 -16.86 -25.11
N HIS A 36 15.74 -16.71 -25.08
CA HIS A 36 14.83 -17.32 -26.05
C HIS A 36 15.05 -16.85 -27.49
N GLN A 37 15.70 -15.70 -27.69
CA GLN A 37 16.07 -15.16 -29.00
C GLN A 37 17.52 -15.51 -29.39
N GLY A 38 18.20 -16.37 -28.60
CA GLY A 38 19.60 -16.74 -28.82
C GLY A 38 20.60 -15.64 -28.49
N MET A 39 20.20 -14.64 -27.70
CA MET A 39 21.05 -13.51 -27.31
C MET A 39 21.30 -13.49 -25.80
N ALA A 40 22.51 -13.13 -25.39
CA ALA A 40 22.76 -12.83 -23.98
C ALA A 40 22.33 -11.38 -23.67
N LEU A 41 21.59 -11.19 -22.58
CA LEU A 41 21.18 -9.85 -22.14
C LEU A 41 22.38 -8.90 -22.01
N LYS A 42 23.53 -9.37 -21.50
CA LYS A 42 24.75 -8.58 -21.34
C LYS A 42 25.24 -7.93 -22.63
N ASP A 43 25.04 -8.58 -23.78
CA ASP A 43 25.45 -8.06 -25.09
C ASP A 43 24.52 -6.95 -25.59
N ARG A 44 23.39 -6.74 -24.91
CA ARG A 44 22.40 -5.70 -25.20
C ARG A 44 22.49 -4.49 -24.27
N ILE A 45 23.35 -4.56 -23.23
CA ILE A 45 23.51 -3.50 -22.25
C ILE A 45 24.71 -2.61 -22.58
N THR A 46 24.48 -1.31 -22.69
CA THR A 46 25.54 -0.29 -22.68
C THR A 46 25.49 0.50 -21.39
N ILE A 47 26.66 0.83 -20.83
CA ILE A 47 26.77 1.51 -19.54
C ILE A 47 27.67 2.71 -19.69
N SER A 48 27.17 3.86 -19.26
CA SER A 48 27.92 5.11 -19.19
C SER A 48 27.85 5.69 -17.79
N HIS A 49 28.70 6.66 -17.52
CA HIS A 49 28.67 7.42 -16.28
C HIS A 49 28.42 8.89 -16.58
N VAL A 50 27.64 9.53 -15.71
CA VAL A 50 27.32 10.95 -15.81
C VAL A 50 27.77 11.62 -14.52
N ALA A 51 28.67 12.59 -14.65
CA ALA A 51 28.99 13.52 -13.58
C ALA A 51 27.82 14.51 -13.45
N VAL A 52 27.28 14.68 -12.25
CA VAL A 52 26.28 15.71 -11.99
C VAL A 52 27.01 16.98 -11.59
N PRO A 53 26.88 18.10 -12.34
CA PRO A 53 27.53 19.36 -11.98
C PRO A 53 27.22 19.74 -10.52
N GLY A 54 28.25 20.06 -9.73
CA GLY A 54 28.10 20.44 -8.33
C GLY A 54 27.93 19.29 -7.33
N HIS A 55 27.94 18.02 -7.76
CA HIS A 55 27.90 16.86 -6.87
C HIS A 55 29.06 15.89 -7.13
N SER A 56 29.68 15.38 -6.08
CA SER A 56 30.74 14.37 -6.16
C SER A 56 30.22 12.98 -6.58
N VAL A 57 28.91 12.75 -6.52
CA VAL A 57 28.28 11.45 -6.76
C VAL A 57 28.17 11.21 -8.27
N ARG A 58 29.00 10.29 -8.78
CA ARG A 58 28.89 9.74 -10.13
C ARG A 58 27.64 8.88 -10.22
N MET A 59 26.81 9.11 -11.24
CA MET A 59 25.66 8.27 -11.55
C MET A 59 25.99 7.39 -12.75
N TYR A 60 25.58 6.13 -12.71
CA TYR A 60 25.60 5.21 -13.84
C TYR A 60 24.30 5.32 -14.62
N VAL A 61 24.40 5.24 -15.94
CA VAL A 61 23.27 5.10 -16.86
C VAL A 61 23.45 3.80 -17.61
N ALA A 62 22.50 2.88 -17.44
CA ALA A 62 22.42 1.65 -18.20
C ALA A 62 21.35 1.79 -19.27
N GLU A 63 21.65 1.33 -20.48
CA GLU A 63 20.76 1.30 -21.62
C GLU A 63 20.65 -0.13 -22.13
N ILE A 64 19.42 -0.67 -22.24
CA ILE A 64 19.15 -1.99 -22.81
C ILE A 64 18.48 -1.78 -24.16
N HIS A 65 19.17 -2.20 -25.22
CA HIS A 65 18.61 -2.16 -26.56
C HIS A 65 17.64 -3.32 -26.74
N LEU A 66 16.36 -3.01 -26.90
CA LEU A 66 15.31 -3.99 -27.13
C LEU A 66 15.29 -4.37 -28.62
N PHE A 67 14.25 -3.97 -29.32
CA PHE A 67 14.05 -4.13 -30.76
C PHE A 67 14.01 -2.77 -31.46
N ASP A 68 14.24 -2.77 -32.77
CA ASP A 68 14.30 -1.57 -33.59
C ASP A 68 15.20 -0.49 -32.95
N ALA A 69 14.67 0.72 -32.76
CA ALA A 69 15.36 1.84 -32.09
C ALA A 69 14.92 2.02 -30.61
N ILE A 70 14.23 1.04 -30.02
CA ILE A 70 13.71 1.15 -28.65
C ILE A 70 14.81 0.83 -27.64
N VAL A 71 15.06 1.79 -26.73
CA VAL A 71 16.09 1.70 -25.71
C VAL A 71 15.47 1.91 -24.34
N ALA A 72 15.53 0.88 -23.51
CA ALA A 72 15.20 0.99 -22.10
C ALA A 72 16.38 1.60 -21.35
N ARG A 73 16.09 2.41 -20.34
CA ARG A 73 17.07 3.22 -19.62
C ARG A 73 16.83 3.23 -18.13
N GLY A 74 17.90 3.06 -17.36
CA GLY A 74 17.94 3.14 -15.91
C GLY A 74 19.12 4.01 -15.43
N LYS A 75 18.89 4.87 -14.43
CA LYS A 75 19.94 5.73 -13.86
C LYS A 75 20.06 5.54 -12.35
N ALA A 76 21.24 5.20 -11.85
CA ALA A 76 21.45 4.88 -10.44
C ALA A 76 22.87 5.21 -9.94
N GLN A 77 23.09 5.11 -8.62
CA GLN A 77 24.39 5.34 -7.98
C GLN A 77 25.38 4.19 -8.18
N THR A 78 24.87 2.97 -8.40
CA THR A 78 25.69 1.81 -8.74
C THR A 78 25.35 1.28 -10.13
N LYS A 79 26.32 0.61 -10.76
CA LYS A 79 26.15 -0.05 -12.05
C LYS A 79 25.01 -1.06 -12.03
N GLU A 80 24.99 -1.92 -11.01
CA GLU A 80 23.97 -2.95 -10.83
C GLU A 80 22.56 -2.38 -10.68
N CYS A 81 22.39 -1.33 -9.86
CA CYS A 81 21.09 -0.67 -9.72
C CYS A 81 20.63 -0.04 -11.05
N ALA A 82 21.55 0.50 -11.85
CA ALA A 82 21.21 1.08 -13.14
C ALA A 82 20.74 0.01 -14.12
N GLU A 83 21.42 -1.15 -14.17
CA GLU A 83 21.02 -2.32 -14.98
C GLU A 83 19.63 -2.83 -14.57
N ASN A 84 19.37 -3.01 -13.28
CA ASN A 84 18.06 -3.44 -12.78
C ASN A 84 16.96 -2.44 -13.14
N MET A 85 17.20 -1.13 -12.98
CA MET A 85 16.23 -0.10 -13.39
C MET A 85 15.99 -0.06 -14.89
N ALA A 86 17.02 -0.33 -15.70
CA ALA A 86 16.87 -0.43 -17.15
C ALA A 86 16.06 -1.69 -17.53
N ALA A 87 16.25 -2.80 -16.83
CA ALA A 87 15.45 -4.02 -17.03
C ALA A 87 13.98 -3.84 -16.61
N MET A 88 13.75 -3.20 -15.46
CA MET A 88 12.40 -2.78 -15.04
C MET A 88 11.75 -1.92 -16.13
N HIS A 89 12.43 -0.89 -16.63
CA HIS A 89 11.91 -0.04 -17.70
C HIS A 89 11.68 -0.81 -19.01
N ALA A 90 12.55 -1.77 -19.35
CA ALA A 90 12.37 -2.62 -20.51
C ALA A 90 11.08 -3.44 -20.44
N GLU A 91 10.78 -4.00 -19.28
CA GLU A 91 9.53 -4.72 -19.05
C GLU A 91 8.31 -3.82 -19.27
N LEU A 92 8.33 -2.59 -18.73
CA LEU A 92 7.26 -1.61 -18.94
C LEU A 92 7.08 -1.26 -20.42
N LEU A 93 8.17 -1.13 -21.18
CA LEU A 93 8.16 -0.83 -22.60
C LEU A 93 7.58 -1.97 -23.44
N LEU A 94 7.96 -3.23 -23.13
CA LEU A 94 7.44 -4.40 -23.82
C LEU A 94 5.91 -4.47 -23.69
N ASP A 95 5.39 -4.26 -22.50
CA ASP A 95 3.95 -4.22 -22.22
C ASP A 95 3.25 -3.09 -22.98
N ALA A 96 3.78 -1.86 -22.92
CA ALA A 96 3.22 -0.71 -23.62
C ALA A 96 3.22 -0.88 -25.15
N LEU A 97 4.19 -1.62 -25.69
CA LEU A 97 4.34 -1.91 -27.12
C LEU A 97 3.63 -3.20 -27.55
N ALA A 98 2.83 -3.82 -26.67
CA ALA A 98 2.14 -5.09 -26.90
C ALA A 98 3.08 -6.22 -27.38
N ARG A 99 4.28 -6.27 -26.82
CA ARG A 99 5.26 -7.34 -27.04
C ARG A 99 5.28 -8.27 -25.84
N PRO A 100 5.10 -9.59 -26.03
CA PRO A 100 5.20 -10.55 -24.93
C PRO A 100 6.59 -10.51 -24.26
N LEU A 101 6.60 -10.46 -22.94
CA LEU A 101 7.80 -10.66 -22.14
C LEU A 101 8.29 -12.11 -22.25
N PHE A 102 7.35 -13.06 -22.30
CA PHE A 102 7.61 -14.50 -22.44
C PHE A 102 7.05 -15.05 -23.76
N PRO A 103 7.68 -14.72 -24.91
CA PRO A 103 7.10 -15.01 -26.24
C PRO A 103 6.99 -16.51 -26.59
N GLN A 104 7.73 -17.39 -25.89
CA GLN A 104 7.70 -18.84 -26.12
C GLN A 104 6.86 -19.60 -25.07
N ASP A 105 6.35 -18.92 -24.05
CA ASP A 105 5.56 -19.53 -22.97
C ASP A 105 4.25 -18.75 -22.78
N ASN A 106 3.23 -19.16 -23.53
CA ASN A 106 1.90 -18.54 -23.46
C ASN A 106 1.28 -18.61 -22.06
N ALA A 107 1.56 -19.65 -21.27
CA ALA A 107 1.02 -19.81 -19.94
C ALA A 107 1.67 -18.83 -18.96
N ARG A 108 3.00 -18.67 -19.01
CA ARG A 108 3.72 -17.66 -18.21
C ARG A 108 3.39 -16.24 -18.65
N GLN A 109 3.24 -15.98 -19.96
CA GLN A 109 2.79 -14.68 -20.45
C GLN A 109 1.38 -14.34 -19.96
N ALA A 110 0.46 -15.31 -19.92
CA ALA A 110 -0.87 -15.09 -19.35
C ALA A 110 -0.81 -14.78 -17.84
N ARG A 111 0.03 -15.48 -17.06
CA ARG A 111 0.24 -15.15 -15.63
C ARG A 111 0.78 -13.73 -15.45
N HIS A 112 1.75 -13.33 -16.28
CA HIS A 112 2.26 -11.97 -16.31
C HIS A 112 1.15 -10.95 -16.61
N ALA A 113 0.34 -11.19 -17.65
CA ALA A 113 -0.76 -10.32 -18.01
C ALA A 113 -1.79 -10.15 -16.88
N MET A 114 -2.19 -11.26 -16.25
CA MET A 114 -3.07 -11.24 -15.07
C MET A 114 -2.44 -10.47 -13.90
N ALA A 115 -1.14 -10.66 -13.66
CA ALA A 115 -0.44 -9.99 -12.57
C ALA A 115 -0.36 -8.47 -12.78
N VAL A 116 -0.11 -7.98 -14.00
CA VAL A 116 -0.06 -6.54 -14.26
C VAL A 116 -1.46 -5.90 -14.31
N GLU A 117 -2.47 -6.64 -14.81
CA GLU A 117 -3.87 -6.20 -14.86
C GLU A 117 -4.41 -5.89 -13.46
N ARG A 118 -4.09 -6.75 -12.49
CA ARG A 118 -4.42 -6.56 -11.06
C ARG A 118 -3.83 -5.32 -10.42
N PHE A 119 -3.04 -4.51 -11.14
CA PHE A 119 -2.47 -3.27 -10.60
C PHE A 119 -2.64 -2.11 -11.59
N GLY A 120 -3.62 -2.23 -12.49
CA GLY A 120 -4.01 -1.18 -13.45
C GLY A 120 -3.03 -1.00 -14.61
N ARG A 121 -2.19 -2.00 -14.87
CA ARG A 121 -1.33 -2.06 -16.07
C ARG A 121 -1.94 -3.05 -17.07
N TRP A 122 -1.46 -3.04 -18.31
CA TRP A 122 -1.88 -3.99 -19.34
C TRP A 122 -0.64 -4.64 -19.94
N ALA A 123 -0.74 -5.92 -20.27
CA ALA A 123 0.25 -6.66 -21.05
C ALA A 123 -0.48 -7.63 -21.98
N PRO A 124 0.15 -8.06 -23.09
CA PRO A 124 -0.51 -8.96 -24.04
C PRO A 124 -0.80 -10.32 -23.40
N ASN A 125 -2.01 -10.83 -23.59
CA ASN A 125 -2.44 -12.14 -23.13
C ASN A 125 -2.81 -13.04 -24.34
N PRO A 126 -1.94 -14.00 -24.69
CA PRO A 126 -2.19 -14.87 -25.84
C PRO A 126 -3.34 -15.86 -25.60
N LEU A 127 -3.72 -16.14 -24.34
CA LEU A 127 -4.78 -17.10 -24.03
C LEU A 127 -6.19 -16.50 -24.14
N THR A 128 -6.34 -15.19 -23.90
CA THR A 128 -7.62 -14.49 -24.10
C THR A 128 -7.73 -13.86 -25.50
N GLY A 129 -6.62 -13.76 -26.22
CA GLY A 129 -6.54 -13.08 -27.53
C GLY A 129 -6.24 -11.59 -27.43
N ASP A 130 -6.09 -11.04 -26.22
CA ASP A 130 -5.77 -9.64 -25.95
C ASP A 130 -4.31 -9.34 -26.30
N THR A 131 -4.03 -9.24 -27.59
CA THR A 131 -2.67 -9.10 -28.14
C THR A 131 -2.37 -7.68 -28.64
N ARG A 132 -3.32 -6.76 -28.54
CA ARG A 132 -3.18 -5.37 -28.95
C ARG A 132 -3.42 -4.45 -27.77
N HIS A 133 -2.53 -3.47 -27.59
CA HIS A 133 -2.66 -2.50 -26.51
C HIS A 133 -3.97 -1.71 -26.70
N PRO A 134 -4.82 -1.57 -25.66
CA PRO A 134 -6.10 -0.87 -25.77
C PRO A 134 -5.94 0.64 -26.03
N ARG A 135 -4.76 1.20 -25.75
CA ARG A 135 -4.41 2.61 -25.91
C ARG A 135 -3.06 2.77 -26.61
N PRO A 136 -2.93 2.43 -27.90
CA PRO A 136 -1.62 2.33 -28.57
C PRO A 136 -0.91 3.68 -28.78
N HIS A 137 -1.63 4.79 -28.56
CA HIS A 137 -1.11 6.15 -28.67
C HIS A 137 -0.75 6.77 -27.32
N ASP A 138 -0.91 6.03 -26.21
CA ASP A 138 -0.46 6.50 -24.91
C ASP A 138 1.07 6.68 -24.92
N PRO A 139 1.61 7.69 -24.23
CA PRO A 139 3.04 7.90 -24.17
C PRO A 139 3.74 6.69 -23.54
N LEU A 140 4.89 6.33 -24.09
CA LEU A 140 5.71 5.25 -23.55
C LEU A 140 6.14 5.55 -22.10
N PRO A 141 6.30 4.52 -21.26
CA PRO A 141 6.83 4.67 -19.92
C PRO A 141 8.13 5.49 -19.89
N LEU A 142 8.25 6.36 -18.89
CA LEU A 142 9.44 7.17 -18.71
C LEU A 142 10.59 6.33 -18.14
N PRO A 143 11.85 6.65 -18.49
CA PRO A 143 13.03 6.07 -17.85
C PRO A 143 13.01 6.12 -16.33
N LEU A 144 13.51 5.06 -15.71
CA LEU A 144 13.58 4.95 -14.25
C LEU A 144 14.89 5.52 -13.72
N LYS A 145 14.78 6.21 -12.58
CA LYS A 145 15.91 6.83 -11.90
C LYS A 145 15.84 6.55 -10.40
N GLN A 146 17.00 6.21 -9.83
CA GLN A 146 17.17 6.04 -8.40
C GLN A 146 16.93 7.34 -7.64
N GLN A 147 16.15 7.22 -6.58
CA GLN A 147 15.97 8.25 -5.57
C GLN A 147 17.25 8.34 -4.71
N VAL A 148 17.79 9.56 -4.55
CA VAL A 148 19.01 9.79 -3.77
C VAL A 148 18.64 10.19 -2.35
N GLY A 149 18.75 9.26 -1.41
CA GLY A 149 18.19 9.41 -0.05
C GLY A 149 16.88 8.62 0.12
N GLY A 150 16.41 8.48 1.36
CA GLY A 150 15.20 7.71 1.65
C GLY A 150 13.92 8.45 1.33
N ASP A 151 12.80 7.79 1.61
CA ASP A 151 11.46 8.33 1.36
C ASP A 151 11.19 9.56 2.23
N GLU A 152 11.76 9.60 3.43
CA GLU A 152 11.70 10.73 4.35
C GLU A 152 12.23 12.02 3.74
N VAL A 153 13.25 11.95 2.88
CA VAL A 153 13.82 13.14 2.22
C VAL A 153 12.92 13.61 1.08
N TRP A 154 12.50 12.71 0.20
CA TRP A 154 11.81 13.10 -1.05
C TRP A 154 10.30 13.32 -0.88
N LEU A 155 9.71 12.70 0.14
CA LEU A 155 8.31 12.85 0.46
C LEU A 155 8.08 13.92 1.54
N ASP A 156 9.13 14.61 2.01
CA ASP A 156 8.98 15.75 2.91
C ASP A 156 8.25 16.92 2.21
N PRO A 157 7.13 17.43 2.77
CA PRO A 157 6.45 18.63 2.26
C PRO A 157 7.37 19.86 2.11
N GLN A 158 8.37 20.02 2.97
CA GLN A 158 9.34 21.12 2.90
C GLN A 158 10.22 21.02 1.65
N MET A 159 10.64 19.81 1.28
CA MET A 159 11.44 19.58 0.07
C MET A 159 10.64 19.91 -1.20
N LEU A 160 9.34 19.61 -1.22
CA LEU A 160 8.46 20.01 -2.34
C LEU A 160 8.41 21.52 -2.52
N ARG A 161 8.27 22.27 -1.42
CA ARG A 161 8.18 23.74 -1.46
C ARG A 161 9.49 24.38 -1.89
N ARG A 162 10.62 23.89 -1.36
CA ARG A 162 11.96 24.46 -1.64
C ARG A 162 12.37 24.32 -3.10
N TYR A 163 12.03 23.20 -3.75
CA TYR A 163 12.49 22.91 -5.11
C TYR A 163 11.41 23.05 -6.19
N THR A 164 10.21 23.56 -5.85
CA THR A 164 9.05 23.59 -6.76
C THR A 164 8.81 22.23 -7.42
N TYR A 165 9.11 21.16 -6.69
CA TYR A 165 9.12 19.81 -7.23
C TYR A 165 7.71 19.24 -7.24
N GLN A 166 7.24 18.78 -8.40
CA GLN A 166 5.97 18.09 -8.52
C GLN A 166 6.19 16.59 -8.46
N ARG A 167 5.57 15.93 -7.47
CA ARG A 167 5.56 14.46 -7.37
C ARG A 167 4.95 13.86 -8.62
N SER A 168 5.57 12.80 -9.14
CA SER A 168 4.96 11.88 -10.09
C SER A 168 3.75 11.15 -9.48
N VAL A 169 2.97 10.47 -10.32
CA VAL A 169 1.84 9.63 -9.86
C VAL A 169 2.32 8.59 -8.85
N GLY A 170 3.42 7.89 -9.14
CA GLY A 170 3.99 6.88 -8.26
C GLY A 170 4.42 7.45 -6.90
N GLU A 171 5.07 8.62 -6.86
CA GLU A 171 5.46 9.26 -5.58
C GLU A 171 4.25 9.71 -4.77
N ARG A 172 3.16 10.16 -5.43
CA ARG A 172 1.91 10.49 -4.73
C ARG A 172 1.26 9.24 -4.13
N LEU A 173 1.26 8.12 -4.86
CA LEU A 173 0.77 6.85 -4.35
C LEU A 173 1.58 6.43 -3.12
N ILE A 174 2.90 6.37 -3.24
CA ILE A 174 3.78 5.99 -2.12
C ILE A 174 3.59 6.91 -0.89
N ALA A 175 3.50 8.22 -1.10
CA ALA A 175 3.22 9.16 0.00
C ALA A 175 1.90 8.86 0.69
N ALA A 176 0.83 8.60 -0.08
CA ALA A 176 -0.47 8.29 0.48
C ALA A 176 -0.50 6.93 1.22
N HIS A 177 0.28 5.95 0.75
CA HIS A 177 0.50 4.69 1.49
C HIS A 177 1.23 4.94 2.82
N ASN A 178 2.24 5.81 2.83
CA ASN A 178 2.92 6.20 4.07
C ASN A 178 1.97 6.92 5.04
N ASP A 179 1.10 7.80 4.54
CA ASP A 179 0.07 8.46 5.35
C ASP A 179 -0.85 7.43 6.01
N ILE A 180 -1.38 6.45 5.25
CA ILE A 180 -2.21 5.37 5.81
C ILE A 180 -1.45 4.59 6.87
N ASN A 181 -0.20 4.20 6.60
CA ASN A 181 0.60 3.42 7.53
C ASN A 181 0.82 4.18 8.86
N ASN A 182 1.00 5.50 8.79
CA ASN A 182 1.18 6.35 9.95
C ASN A 182 -0.13 6.56 10.72
N TYR A 183 -1.26 6.76 10.03
CA TYR A 183 -2.56 6.99 10.66
C TYR A 183 -3.21 5.70 11.19
N CYS A 184 -2.88 4.55 10.61
CA CYS A 184 -3.35 3.23 11.03
C CYS A 184 -2.25 2.46 11.78
N GLY A 185 -1.35 3.17 12.49
CA GLY A 185 -0.17 2.61 13.13
C GLY A 185 -0.46 1.68 14.32
N ASP A 186 -1.70 1.70 14.82
CA ASP A 186 -2.19 0.72 15.79
C ASP A 186 -2.73 -0.52 15.09
N TYR A 187 -2.43 -1.70 15.66
CA TYR A 187 -2.91 -2.97 15.13
C TYR A 187 -3.74 -3.72 16.17
N ILE A 188 -4.83 -4.31 15.71
CA ILE A 188 -5.60 -5.33 16.42
C ILE A 188 -5.03 -6.69 16.03
N GLU A 189 -4.58 -7.45 17.04
CA GLU A 189 -4.18 -8.84 16.83
C GLU A 189 -5.43 -9.67 16.49
N SER A 190 -5.43 -10.29 15.31
CA SER A 190 -6.51 -11.17 14.86
C SER A 190 -5.96 -12.18 13.87
N ASN A 191 -6.62 -13.33 13.76
CA ASN A 191 -6.38 -14.33 12.73
C ASN A 191 -7.75 -14.84 12.26
N PRO A 192 -8.47 -14.01 11.47
CA PRO A 192 -9.88 -14.23 11.15
C PRO A 192 -10.10 -15.49 10.30
N ASP A 193 -11.36 -15.92 10.22
CA ASP A 193 -11.77 -17.02 9.35
C ASP A 193 -11.36 -16.75 7.89
N PRO A 194 -10.66 -17.68 7.21
CA PRO A 194 -10.32 -17.56 5.80
C PRO A 194 -11.49 -17.24 4.87
N ALA A 195 -12.71 -17.69 5.19
CA ALA A 195 -13.90 -17.38 4.41
C ALA A 195 -14.26 -15.88 4.48
N LEU A 196 -14.11 -15.25 5.65
CA LEU A 196 -14.31 -13.80 5.82
C LEU A 196 -13.26 -13.01 5.05
N LEU A 197 -12.01 -13.46 5.09
CA LEU A 197 -10.90 -12.85 4.35
C LEU A 197 -11.16 -12.90 2.84
N ALA A 198 -11.56 -14.06 2.32
CA ALA A 198 -11.88 -14.25 0.91
C ALA A 198 -13.10 -13.40 0.47
N GLU A 199 -14.16 -13.36 1.29
CA GLU A 199 -15.33 -12.50 1.04
C GLU A 199 -14.91 -11.02 0.98
N SER A 200 -14.09 -10.57 1.93
CA SER A 200 -13.63 -9.18 2.00
C SER A 200 -12.77 -8.78 0.83
N ARG A 201 -11.84 -9.65 0.41
CA ARG A 201 -11.01 -9.43 -0.79
C ARG A 201 -11.88 -9.29 -2.04
N LYS A 202 -12.84 -10.19 -2.23
CA LYS A 202 -13.78 -10.15 -3.37
C LYS A 202 -14.68 -8.91 -3.33
N ALA A 203 -15.15 -8.52 -2.15
CA ALA A 203 -15.97 -7.32 -1.97
C ALA A 203 -15.19 -6.05 -2.30
N LEU A 204 -13.93 -5.94 -1.84
CA LEU A 204 -13.05 -4.83 -2.17
C LEU A 204 -12.76 -4.75 -3.67
N GLU A 205 -12.38 -5.86 -4.29
CA GLU A 205 -12.13 -5.93 -5.75
C GLU A 205 -13.36 -5.47 -6.54
N SER A 206 -14.55 -6.00 -6.20
CA SER A 206 -15.81 -5.62 -6.84
C SER A 206 -16.08 -4.12 -6.67
N TRP A 207 -15.92 -3.59 -5.45
CA TRP A 207 -16.11 -2.18 -5.17
C TRP A 207 -15.14 -1.29 -5.96
N GLN A 208 -13.85 -1.64 -5.98
CA GLN A 208 -12.83 -0.87 -6.70
C GLN A 208 -13.14 -0.80 -8.19
N ARG A 209 -13.60 -1.89 -8.80
CA ARG A 209 -13.91 -1.95 -10.23
C ARG A 209 -15.26 -1.30 -10.57
N GLU A 210 -16.32 -1.69 -9.87
CA GLU A 210 -17.70 -1.37 -10.27
C GLU A 210 -18.20 -0.05 -9.68
N VAL A 211 -17.85 0.25 -8.43
CA VAL A 211 -18.37 1.42 -7.70
C VAL A 211 -17.40 2.59 -7.81
N ALA A 212 -16.14 2.38 -7.42
CA ALA A 212 -15.12 3.41 -7.42
C ALA A 212 -14.52 3.69 -8.81
N ARG A 213 -14.61 2.73 -9.74
CA ARG A 213 -13.97 2.79 -11.06
C ARG A 213 -12.49 3.17 -10.96
N ASN A 214 -11.81 2.53 -10.00
CA ASN A 214 -10.41 2.78 -9.69
C ASN A 214 -9.54 2.44 -10.91
N PRO A 215 -8.69 3.36 -11.41
CA PRO A 215 -7.76 3.07 -12.50
C PRO A 215 -6.69 2.03 -12.12
N HIS A 216 -6.49 1.78 -10.83
CA HIS A 216 -5.56 0.79 -10.30
C HIS A 216 -6.31 -0.16 -9.35
N PRO A 217 -7.21 -1.01 -9.88
CA PRO A 217 -7.89 -1.99 -9.05
C PRO A 217 -6.85 -2.91 -8.42
N ASP A 218 -7.13 -3.42 -7.22
CA ASP A 218 -6.33 -4.40 -6.48
C ASP A 218 -4.87 -3.95 -6.20
N LEU A 219 -4.64 -2.64 -6.14
CA LEU A 219 -3.33 -2.07 -5.83
C LEU A 219 -3.00 -2.22 -4.34
N PHE A 220 -2.07 -3.14 -4.04
CA PHE A 220 -1.43 -3.29 -2.73
C PHE A 220 0.05 -2.91 -2.79
N VAL A 221 0.51 -2.09 -1.84
CA VAL A 221 1.93 -1.87 -1.59
C VAL A 221 2.36 -2.75 -0.43
N ILE A 222 3.31 -3.64 -0.70
CA ILE A 222 3.82 -4.62 0.26
C ILE A 222 5.21 -4.21 0.71
N THR A 223 5.43 -4.28 2.01
CA THR A 223 6.71 -4.00 2.67
C THR A 223 7.12 -5.25 3.46
N ARG A 224 8.32 -5.77 3.21
CA ARG A 224 8.89 -6.85 4.04
C ARG A 224 9.43 -6.26 5.35
N MET A 225 9.06 -6.87 6.47
CA MET A 225 9.45 -6.48 7.82
C MET A 225 10.01 -7.71 8.56
N GLY A 226 11.26 -8.07 8.26
CA GLY A 226 11.86 -9.32 8.74
C GLY A 226 11.12 -10.55 8.18
N GLU A 227 10.48 -11.29 9.08
CA GLU A 227 9.68 -12.50 8.79
C GLU A 227 8.19 -12.20 8.55
N GLN A 228 7.78 -10.94 8.62
CA GLN A 228 6.40 -10.50 8.39
C GLN A 228 6.31 -9.62 7.14
N PHE A 229 5.08 -9.46 6.65
CA PHE A 229 4.74 -8.62 5.52
C PHE A 229 3.67 -7.63 5.93
N ARG A 230 3.90 -6.34 5.67
CA ARG A 230 2.88 -5.31 5.77
C ARG A 230 2.31 -5.02 4.40
N ALA A 231 1.00 -5.03 4.28
CA ALA A 231 0.29 -4.62 3.07
C ALA A 231 -0.57 -3.38 3.36
N SER A 232 -0.58 -2.45 2.41
CA SER A 232 -1.45 -1.28 2.43
C SER A 232 -2.13 -1.11 1.07
N THR A 233 -3.37 -0.62 1.07
CA THR A 233 -4.13 -0.31 -0.16
C THR A 233 -4.83 1.03 -0.01
N LEU A 234 -4.97 1.77 -1.12
CA LEU A 234 -5.61 3.08 -1.16
C LEU A 234 -7.07 2.96 -1.60
N LEU A 235 -7.97 3.68 -0.93
CA LEU A 235 -9.37 3.78 -1.29
C LEU A 235 -9.65 5.13 -1.95
N PRO A 236 -10.11 5.19 -3.21
CA PRO A 236 -10.48 6.43 -3.90
C PRO A 236 -11.82 6.99 -3.38
N VAL A 237 -11.85 7.43 -2.14
CA VAL A 237 -13.02 8.02 -1.48
C VAL A 237 -13.09 9.54 -1.69
N PRO A 238 -14.25 10.18 -1.47
CA PRO A 238 -14.37 11.64 -1.52
C PRO A 238 -13.35 12.37 -0.64
N LYS A 239 -12.82 13.49 -1.14
CA LYS A 239 -11.75 14.28 -0.49
C LYS A 239 -12.05 14.70 0.96
N VAL A 240 -13.33 14.83 1.32
CA VAL A 240 -13.76 15.17 2.69
C VAL A 240 -13.26 14.16 3.72
N PHE A 241 -13.04 12.91 3.33
CA PHE A 241 -12.51 11.87 4.22
C PHE A 241 -10.98 11.86 4.31
N GLY A 242 -10.28 12.65 3.50
CA GLY A 242 -8.81 12.59 3.41
C GLY A 242 -8.31 11.29 2.76
N VAL A 243 -7.06 10.91 3.06
CA VAL A 243 -6.47 9.66 2.58
C VAL A 243 -7.06 8.51 3.38
N ARG A 244 -7.57 7.48 2.69
CA ARG A 244 -8.21 6.30 3.31
C ARG A 244 -7.73 5.04 2.61
N GLY A 245 -7.77 3.93 3.32
CA GLY A 245 -7.18 2.70 2.85
C GLY A 245 -7.32 1.53 3.81
N GLY A 246 -6.75 0.41 3.41
CA GLY A 246 -6.46 -0.70 4.30
C GLY A 246 -4.99 -0.70 4.69
N ASN A 247 -4.70 -1.22 5.88
CA ASN A 247 -3.37 -1.46 6.43
C ASN A 247 -3.41 -2.73 7.28
N ALA A 248 -2.51 -3.67 7.02
CA ALA A 248 -2.40 -4.89 7.82
C ALA A 248 -1.01 -5.52 7.76
N VAL A 249 -0.71 -6.36 8.75
CA VAL A 249 0.51 -7.15 8.87
C VAL A 249 0.17 -8.63 8.96
N GLY A 250 0.77 -9.44 8.08
CA GLY A 250 0.61 -10.89 8.06
C GLY A 250 1.96 -11.62 8.08
N LYS A 251 1.92 -12.92 8.35
CA LYS A 251 3.10 -13.81 8.30
C LYS A 251 3.51 -14.15 6.87
N THR A 252 2.55 -14.14 5.96
CA THR A 252 2.78 -14.29 4.53
C THR A 252 2.26 -13.06 3.80
N MET A 253 2.79 -12.83 2.60
CA MET A 253 2.34 -11.75 1.74
C MET A 253 0.84 -11.85 1.43
N GLU A 254 0.35 -13.05 1.12
CA GLU A 254 -1.07 -13.27 0.82
C GLU A 254 -1.95 -12.99 2.04
N GLN A 255 -1.54 -13.46 3.22
CA GLN A 255 -2.26 -13.17 4.46
C GLN A 255 -2.31 -11.66 4.75
N ALA A 256 -1.19 -10.95 4.53
CA ALA A 256 -1.15 -9.50 4.70
C ALA A 256 -2.11 -8.79 3.74
N ILE A 257 -2.17 -9.21 2.47
CA ILE A 257 -3.09 -8.66 1.46
C ILE A 257 -4.55 -8.89 1.87
N ASP A 258 -4.88 -10.11 2.28
CA ASP A 258 -6.24 -10.49 2.66
C ASP A 258 -6.75 -9.73 3.89
N LEU A 259 -5.91 -9.60 4.93
CA LEU A 259 -6.21 -8.77 6.10
C LEU A 259 -6.32 -7.29 5.75
N CYS A 260 -5.45 -6.81 4.86
CA CYS A 260 -5.49 -5.43 4.39
C CYS A 260 -6.80 -5.15 3.65
N ALA A 261 -7.29 -6.12 2.86
CA ALA A 261 -8.55 -6.01 2.17
C ALA A 261 -9.75 -5.99 3.13
N LEU A 262 -9.75 -6.83 4.17
CA LEU A 262 -10.71 -6.76 5.27
C LEU A 262 -10.71 -5.37 5.93
N HIS A 263 -9.54 -4.85 6.33
CA HIS A 263 -9.46 -3.51 6.92
C HIS A 263 -9.94 -2.39 5.98
N ALA A 264 -9.68 -2.51 4.68
CA ALA A 264 -10.20 -1.58 3.68
C ALA A 264 -11.74 -1.63 3.60
N VAL A 265 -12.34 -2.82 3.66
CA VAL A 265 -13.79 -3.01 3.72
C VAL A 265 -14.38 -2.41 5.01
N ASP A 266 -13.73 -2.63 6.15
CA ASP A 266 -14.11 -2.01 7.43
C ASP A 266 -14.08 -0.48 7.35
N THR A 267 -13.05 0.08 6.72
CA THR A 267 -12.92 1.52 6.46
C THR A 267 -14.08 2.04 5.60
N LEU A 268 -14.43 1.36 4.51
CA LEU A 268 -15.58 1.75 3.67
C LEU A 268 -16.89 1.71 4.46
N CYS A 269 -17.09 0.66 5.26
CA CYS A 269 -18.27 0.52 6.11
C CYS A 269 -18.36 1.62 7.17
N ALA A 270 -17.24 1.98 7.81
CA ALA A 270 -17.19 3.06 8.79
C ALA A 270 -17.53 4.43 8.18
N LEU A 271 -17.11 4.66 6.93
CA LEU A 271 -17.39 5.90 6.20
C LEU A 271 -18.81 5.93 5.60
N GLY A 272 -19.58 4.83 5.70
CA GLY A 272 -20.90 4.72 5.08
C GLY A 272 -20.86 4.66 3.55
N ILE A 273 -19.74 4.24 2.97
CA ILE A 273 -19.59 4.11 1.51
C ILE A 273 -20.13 2.74 1.08
N PRO A 274 -21.11 2.68 0.15
CA PRO A 274 -21.66 1.41 -0.30
C PRO A 274 -20.61 0.60 -1.08
N LEU A 275 -20.54 -0.70 -0.79
CA LEU A 275 -19.63 -1.63 -1.46
C LEU A 275 -20.20 -2.17 -2.77
N PHE A 276 -21.54 -2.25 -2.87
CA PHE A 276 -22.22 -2.83 -4.02
C PHE A 276 -23.23 -1.85 -4.62
N VAL A 277 -23.32 -1.86 -5.96
CA VAL A 277 -24.34 -1.09 -6.70
C VAL A 277 -25.75 -1.65 -6.44
N ASN A 278 -25.87 -2.96 -6.27
CA ASN A 278 -27.15 -3.62 -5.98
C ASN A 278 -27.57 -3.40 -4.51
N PRO A 279 -28.71 -2.73 -4.24
CA PRO A 279 -29.13 -2.42 -2.87
C PRO A 279 -29.44 -3.65 -2.01
N SER A 280 -30.06 -4.69 -2.57
CA SER A 280 -30.35 -5.94 -1.84
C SER A 280 -29.07 -6.66 -1.43
N LYS A 281 -28.07 -6.70 -2.32
CA LYS A 281 -26.74 -7.25 -2.01
C LYS A 281 -26.03 -6.43 -0.94
N GLN A 282 -26.10 -5.10 -1.03
CA GLN A 282 -25.55 -4.20 -0.01
C GLN A 282 -26.19 -4.44 1.36
N GLN A 283 -27.51 -4.57 1.42
CA GLN A 283 -28.23 -4.80 2.66
C GLN A 283 -27.87 -6.16 3.28
N ALA A 284 -27.90 -7.23 2.50
CA ALA A 284 -27.55 -8.58 2.97
C ALA A 284 -26.11 -8.63 3.51
N PHE A 285 -25.18 -7.96 2.83
CA PHE A 285 -23.78 -7.84 3.27
C PHE A 285 -23.66 -7.12 4.61
N LEU A 286 -24.34 -5.98 4.78
CA LEU A 286 -24.33 -5.24 6.05
C LEU A 286 -25.04 -6.01 7.18
N GLU A 287 -26.10 -6.76 6.89
CA GLU A 287 -26.78 -7.62 7.86
C GLU A 287 -25.86 -8.74 8.36
N GLN A 288 -25.14 -9.40 7.44
CA GLN A 288 -24.17 -10.42 7.80
C GLN A 288 -23.06 -9.85 8.68
N ARG A 289 -22.52 -8.67 8.32
CA ARG A 289 -21.49 -7.99 9.11
C ARG A 289 -21.99 -7.62 10.52
N ARG A 290 -23.23 -7.14 10.64
CA ARG A 290 -23.86 -6.89 11.96
C ARG A 290 -23.94 -8.16 12.81
N ARG A 291 -24.35 -9.29 12.21
CA ARG A 291 -24.41 -10.59 12.92
C ARG A 291 -23.05 -11.07 13.41
N MET A 292 -22.00 -10.73 12.67
CA MET A 292 -20.61 -11.06 13.02
C MET A 292 -19.96 -10.03 13.96
N GLY A 293 -20.66 -8.95 14.32
CA GLY A 293 -20.10 -7.88 15.15
C GLY A 293 -19.03 -7.04 14.44
N LEU A 294 -19.02 -7.02 13.11
CA LEU A 294 -18.05 -6.27 12.30
C LEU A 294 -18.49 -4.82 12.09
N VAL A 295 -17.57 -4.00 11.56
CA VAL A 295 -17.77 -2.55 11.39
C VAL A 295 -18.94 -2.24 10.47
N THR A 296 -19.83 -1.36 10.95
CA THR A 296 -20.89 -0.70 10.18
C THR A 296 -20.99 0.79 10.47
N MET A 297 -21.62 1.56 9.58
CA MET A 297 -21.80 3.00 9.76
C MET A 297 -22.68 3.35 10.97
N GLU A 298 -23.63 2.49 11.34
CA GLU A 298 -24.49 2.69 12.51
C GLU A 298 -23.71 2.67 13.82
N ASP A 299 -22.69 1.82 13.92
CA ASP A 299 -21.79 1.78 15.08
C ASP A 299 -20.93 3.05 15.16
N MET A 300 -20.51 3.58 14.00
CA MET A 300 -19.77 4.85 13.92
C MET A 300 -20.63 6.08 14.25
N ALA A 301 -21.91 6.09 13.86
CA ALA A 301 -22.81 7.19 14.16
C ALA A 301 -23.03 7.36 15.68
N LYS A 302 -23.12 6.24 16.41
CA LYS A 302 -23.28 6.23 17.89
C LYS A 302 -22.07 6.86 18.60
N LEU A 303 -20.87 6.74 18.04
CA LEU A 303 -19.67 7.37 18.57
C LEU A 303 -19.65 8.88 18.41
N SER A 304 -20.17 9.40 17.30
CA SER A 304 -20.19 10.86 17.05
C SER A 304 -21.08 11.63 18.05
N ALA A 305 -21.96 10.91 18.76
CA ALA A 305 -22.74 11.43 19.88
C ALA A 305 -21.97 11.45 21.22
N CYS A 306 -20.88 10.69 21.33
CA CYS A 306 -19.95 10.71 22.46
C CYS A 306 -18.75 11.62 22.10
N LYS A 307 -18.09 12.25 23.09
CA LYS A 307 -16.93 13.12 22.84
C LYS A 307 -15.71 12.31 22.36
N GLY A 308 -15.65 12.05 21.04
CA GLY A 308 -14.44 11.87 20.23
C GLY A 308 -13.65 10.57 20.35
N LEU A 309 -13.49 9.86 19.23
CA LEU A 309 -12.33 8.97 19.03
C LEU A 309 -11.14 9.85 18.64
N VAL A 310 -10.17 10.02 19.53
CA VAL A 310 -8.91 10.69 19.17
C VAL A 310 -8.08 9.70 18.36
N ALA A 311 -7.96 9.94 17.06
CA ALA A 311 -6.89 9.31 16.30
C ALA A 311 -5.58 9.78 16.92
N ILE A 312 -4.79 8.87 17.49
CA ILE A 312 -3.43 9.20 17.92
C ILE A 312 -2.71 9.67 16.66
N LEU A 313 -2.46 10.97 16.56
CA LEU A 313 -1.60 11.51 15.52
C LEU A 313 -0.23 10.91 15.79
N ALA A 314 0.27 10.08 14.85
CA ALA A 314 1.68 9.74 14.85
C ALA A 314 2.47 11.07 14.90
N PRO A 315 3.52 11.16 15.74
CA PRO A 315 4.26 12.40 15.93
C PRO A 315 4.67 12.93 14.56
N SER A 316 4.09 14.05 14.16
CA SER A 316 4.50 14.72 12.94
C SER A 316 5.91 15.23 13.16
N PHE A 317 6.87 14.77 12.36
CA PHE A 317 8.15 15.45 12.21
C PHE A 317 7.87 16.84 11.61
N SER A 318 7.57 17.81 12.48
CA SER A 318 7.53 19.28 12.31
C SER A 318 6.36 19.93 13.07
N GLU A 319 6.26 19.72 14.37
CA GLU A 319 5.76 20.77 15.26
C GLU A 319 6.92 21.70 15.64
N LEU A 320 7.38 22.48 14.66
CA LEU A 320 8.09 23.71 14.92
C LEU A 320 7.15 24.85 14.52
N GLU A 321 6.43 25.33 15.52
CA GLU A 321 5.79 26.64 15.65
C GLU A 321 5.30 27.31 14.35
N SER A 322 4.06 27.02 13.93
CA SER A 322 3.29 28.00 13.16
C SER A 322 2.30 28.72 14.07
N LYS A 323 2.64 29.94 14.51
CA LYS A 323 1.79 30.86 15.27
C LYS A 323 0.64 31.44 14.40
N SER A 324 -0.25 30.58 13.93
CA SER A 324 -1.51 30.99 13.32
C SER A 324 -2.65 30.21 13.94
N PRO A 325 -3.76 30.86 14.34
CA PRO A 325 -4.88 30.17 14.97
C PRO A 325 -5.40 29.08 14.04
N PRO A 326 -5.72 27.88 14.56
CA PRO A 326 -6.22 26.79 13.74
C PRO A 326 -7.58 27.21 13.18
N ALA A 327 -7.65 27.46 11.88
CA ALA A 327 -8.92 27.49 11.18
C ALA A 327 -9.65 26.17 11.46
N GLU A 328 -10.93 26.24 11.85
CA GLU A 328 -11.80 25.09 12.11
C GLU A 328 -11.75 24.12 10.91
N LYS A 329 -10.84 23.14 10.97
CA LYS A 329 -10.86 22.02 10.05
C LYS A 329 -12.02 21.15 10.51
N ALA A 330 -13.06 21.05 9.69
CA ALA A 330 -14.17 20.12 9.91
C ALA A 330 -13.62 18.77 10.41
N ALA A 331 -14.16 18.30 11.54
CA ALA A 331 -13.71 17.07 12.17
C ALA A 331 -13.82 15.91 11.15
N ARG A 332 -12.68 15.32 10.80
CA ARG A 332 -12.65 14.15 9.91
C ARG A 332 -13.05 12.93 10.73
N PRO A 333 -13.72 11.92 10.11
CA PRO A 333 -13.90 10.65 10.78
C PRO A 333 -12.55 10.07 11.25
N PRO A 334 -12.52 9.36 12.39
CA PRO A 334 -11.30 8.74 12.87
C PRO A 334 -10.82 7.63 11.92
N TYR A 335 -9.53 7.31 11.99
CA TYR A 335 -8.98 6.12 11.34
C TYR A 335 -9.23 4.90 12.23
N LEU A 336 -9.53 3.77 11.62
CA LEU A 336 -9.59 2.50 12.32
C LEU A 336 -8.17 1.94 12.49
N PRO A 337 -7.90 1.20 13.58
CA PRO A 337 -6.65 0.46 13.72
C PRO A 337 -6.57 -0.64 12.64
N GLY A 338 -5.36 -0.91 12.15
CA GLY A 338 -5.10 -2.01 11.22
C GLY A 338 -5.20 -3.38 11.89
N TYR A 339 -4.96 -4.44 11.10
CA TYR A 339 -4.94 -5.83 11.59
C TYR A 339 -3.54 -6.43 11.57
N MET A 340 -3.23 -7.29 12.53
CA MET A 340 -1.97 -8.02 12.58
C MET A 340 -2.18 -9.48 13.00
N VAL A 341 -1.43 -10.40 12.40
CA VAL A 341 -1.37 -11.81 12.82
C VAL A 341 -0.02 -12.12 13.49
N GLU A 342 -0.05 -12.41 14.79
CA GLU A 342 1.11 -12.92 15.55
C GLU A 342 1.04 -14.43 15.80
N GLY A 343 -0.15 -14.96 16.10
CA GLY A 343 -0.39 -16.39 16.35
C GLY A 343 -0.73 -17.20 15.10
N ASN A 344 -0.69 -18.54 15.19
CA ASN A 344 -1.22 -19.44 14.13
C ASN A 344 -2.65 -19.90 14.44
N GLN A 345 -3.10 -19.72 15.67
CA GLN A 345 -4.43 -20.13 16.09
C GLN A 345 -5.47 -19.17 15.50
N PRO A 346 -6.62 -19.66 15.02
CA PRO A 346 -7.73 -18.81 14.64
C PRO A 346 -8.10 -17.89 15.82
N ARG A 347 -8.18 -16.60 15.54
CA ARG A 347 -8.54 -15.56 16.51
C ARG A 347 -9.55 -14.65 15.82
N PRO A 348 -10.85 -14.72 16.17
CA PRO A 348 -11.85 -13.87 15.55
C PRO A 348 -11.58 -12.39 15.85
N LEU A 349 -12.16 -11.52 15.04
CA LEU A 349 -12.13 -10.09 15.29
C LEU A 349 -12.96 -9.78 16.54
N PRO A 350 -12.50 -8.87 17.42
CA PRO A 350 -13.35 -8.36 18.48
C PRO A 350 -14.60 -7.71 17.93
N HIS A 351 -15.68 -7.72 18.71
CA HIS A 351 -16.88 -7.01 18.34
C HIS A 351 -16.57 -5.52 18.22
N ILE A 352 -17.03 -4.87 17.14
CA ILE A 352 -16.66 -3.48 16.84
C ILE A 352 -16.96 -2.55 18.02
N ARG A 353 -18.09 -2.72 18.71
CA ARG A 353 -18.41 -1.93 19.91
C ARG A 353 -17.33 -1.97 20.98
N ASP A 354 -16.73 -3.14 21.22
CA ASP A 354 -15.64 -3.29 22.20
C ASP A 354 -14.41 -2.53 21.71
N THR A 355 -14.10 -2.63 20.41
CA THR A 355 -13.02 -1.87 19.80
C THR A 355 -13.21 -0.37 19.90
N LEU A 356 -14.41 0.11 19.63
CA LEU A 356 -14.72 1.52 19.69
C LEU A 356 -14.67 2.05 21.13
N GLN A 357 -15.22 1.31 22.09
CA GLN A 357 -15.15 1.65 23.50
C GLN A 357 -13.70 1.73 23.98
N ILE A 358 -12.88 0.76 23.58
CA ILE A 358 -11.45 0.74 23.87
C ILE A 358 -10.70 1.94 23.29
N LEU A 359 -11.01 2.33 22.05
CA LEU A 359 -10.38 3.49 21.43
C LEU A 359 -10.82 4.81 22.12
N GLN A 360 -12.03 4.86 22.68
CA GLN A 360 -12.48 5.97 23.52
C GLN A 360 -11.77 6.03 24.87
N LEU A 361 -11.46 4.88 25.49
CA LEU A 361 -10.71 4.83 26.74
C LEU A 361 -9.28 5.39 26.63
N ARG A 362 -8.79 5.77 25.45
CA ARG A 362 -7.46 6.36 25.24
C ARG A 362 -7.44 7.88 25.31
N ILE A 363 -8.56 8.51 25.69
CA ILE A 363 -8.61 9.96 25.90
C ILE A 363 -7.82 10.27 27.19
N PRO A 364 -6.79 11.14 27.15
CA PRO A 364 -6.01 11.52 28.34
C PRO A 364 -6.87 12.08 29.48
N GLU A 365 -8.03 12.65 29.17
CA GLU A 365 -9.00 13.16 30.15
C GLU A 365 -9.65 12.06 31.01
N ASP A 366 -9.67 10.80 30.54
CA ASP A 366 -10.21 9.66 31.27
C ASP A 366 -9.16 8.97 32.17
N PHE A 367 -7.88 9.32 32.02
CA PHE A 367 -6.81 8.91 32.92
C PHE A 367 -6.37 10.10 33.76
N ASP A 368 -6.69 10.08 35.05
CA ASP A 368 -5.93 10.87 36.02
C ASP A 368 -4.49 10.34 35.99
N VAL A 369 -3.64 10.93 35.13
CA VAL A 369 -2.20 10.69 35.19
C VAL A 369 -1.72 11.39 36.45
N TYR A 370 -1.73 10.66 37.57
CA TYR A 370 -1.29 11.15 38.87
C TYR A 370 0.20 11.55 38.80
N GLY A 371 0.48 12.82 38.53
CA GLY A 371 1.82 13.41 38.67
C GLY A 371 1.99 14.72 37.93
N GLU A 372 2.03 15.85 38.64
CA GLU A 372 2.27 17.21 38.11
C GLU A 372 3.66 17.41 37.44
N ASN A 373 4.48 16.36 37.28
CA ASN A 373 5.88 16.44 36.83
C ASN A 373 6.32 15.33 35.85
N LEU A 374 5.39 14.67 35.14
CA LEU A 374 5.78 13.65 34.16
C LEU A 374 6.21 14.29 32.84
N SER A 375 7.31 13.80 32.26
CA SER A 375 7.77 14.24 30.94
C SER A 375 6.87 13.68 29.83
N ASP A 376 6.89 14.30 28.65
CA ASP A 376 6.13 13.85 27.48
C ASP A 376 6.42 12.37 27.13
N GLU A 377 7.66 11.92 27.35
CA GLU A 377 8.04 10.51 27.18
C GLU A 377 7.32 9.58 28.16
N ALA A 378 7.15 9.99 29.42
CA ALA A 378 6.46 9.20 30.43
C ALA A 378 4.94 9.14 30.19
N VAL A 379 4.35 10.21 29.62
CA VAL A 379 2.95 10.21 29.17
C VAL A 379 2.75 9.29 27.97
N LEU A 380 3.69 9.29 27.02
CA LEU A 380 3.70 8.35 25.88
C LEU A 380 3.88 6.90 26.33
N GLU A 381 4.75 6.64 27.31
CA GLU A 381 4.98 5.31 27.87
C GLU A 381 3.74 4.80 28.63
N ALA A 382 3.10 5.64 29.45
CA ALA A 382 1.83 5.32 30.10
C ALA A 382 0.69 5.08 29.09
N GLY A 383 0.65 5.83 27.99
CA GLY A 383 -0.28 5.58 26.88
C GLY A 383 -0.01 4.26 26.17
N ASN A 384 1.26 3.87 26.01
CA ASN A 384 1.65 2.57 25.49
C ASN A 384 1.34 1.42 26.47
N GLU A 385 1.49 1.62 27.77
CA GLU A 385 1.07 0.68 28.81
C GLU A 385 -0.45 0.53 28.84
N ALA A 386 -1.22 1.62 28.74
CA ALA A 386 -2.67 1.57 28.60
C ALA A 386 -3.09 0.82 27.33
N LYS A 387 -2.36 1.01 26.22
CA LYS A 387 -2.52 0.25 24.97
C LYS A 387 -2.20 -1.24 25.13
N LEU A 388 -1.15 -1.60 25.86
CA LEU A 388 -0.81 -2.98 26.20
C LEU A 388 -1.85 -3.60 27.15
N CYS A 389 -2.35 -2.87 28.14
CA CYS A 389 -3.42 -3.29 29.03
C CYS A 389 -4.72 -3.53 28.26
N VAL A 390 -5.03 -2.67 27.30
CA VAL A 390 -6.14 -2.85 26.34
C VAL A 390 -5.95 -4.11 25.48
N GLN A 391 -4.74 -4.34 24.94
CA GLN A 391 -4.40 -5.55 24.18
C GLN A 391 -4.51 -6.81 25.04
N ASN A 392 -4.07 -6.76 26.29
CA ASN A 392 -4.22 -7.83 27.27
C ASN A 392 -5.70 -8.03 27.69
N TYR A 393 -6.49 -6.96 27.75
CA TYR A 393 -7.92 -7.02 28.02
C TYR A 393 -8.69 -7.70 26.89
N TYR A 394 -8.32 -7.47 25.62
CA TYR A 394 -8.79 -8.29 24.51
C TYR A 394 -8.47 -9.77 24.74
N GLY A 395 -7.23 -10.10 25.14
CA GLY A 395 -6.85 -11.47 25.51
C GLY A 395 -7.70 -12.09 26.62
N THR A 396 -8.21 -11.28 27.55
CA THR A 396 -8.93 -11.73 28.75
C THR A 396 -10.45 -11.87 28.54
N ILE A 397 -11.08 -11.00 27.73
CA ILE A 397 -12.50 -11.16 27.35
C ILE A 397 -12.70 -12.47 26.55
N TYR A 398 -11.72 -12.86 25.74
CA TYR A 398 -11.80 -14.10 24.96
C TYR A 398 -11.82 -15.36 25.81
N LEU A 399 -11.13 -15.39 26.96
CA LEU A 399 -11.17 -16.53 27.88
C LEU A 399 -12.56 -16.73 28.52
N ARG A 400 -13.43 -15.72 28.53
CA ARG A 400 -14.80 -15.83 29.04
C ARG A 400 -15.84 -16.23 27.99
N THR A 401 -15.49 -16.18 26.70
CA THR A 401 -16.44 -16.48 25.61
C THR A 401 -16.25 -17.91 25.06
N VAL A 402 -15.23 -18.64 25.52
CA VAL A 402 -14.93 -20.03 25.16
C VAL A 402 -15.09 -20.99 26.36
N MET A 403 -15.82 -20.58 27.41
CA MET A 403 -16.29 -21.48 28.48
C MET A 403 -17.81 -21.59 28.47
#